data_AF-T0YX57-F1
#
_entry.id   AF-T0YX57-F1
#
_cell.length_a   1.000
_cell.length_b   1.000
_cell.length_c   1.000
_cell.angle_alpha   90.00
_cell.angle_beta   90.00
_cell.angle_gamma   90.00
#
_symmetry.space_group_name_H-M   'P 1'
#
loop_
_entity.id
_entity.type
_entity.pdbx_description
1 polymer ?
#
loop_
_entity_poly.entity_id
_entity_poly.type
_entity_poly.pdbx_seq_one_letter_code
_entity_poly.pdbx_strand_id
1 'polypeptide(L)' 'MKQDLPQVGDLVVVTVREVKNFGAKASLEEYKGKEGFIHIAEVARGWVKYIRDYLREGQKTVCKVLNV' A
#
# COMPACT_ATOMS: atom_id res chain seq x y z
N MET A 1 8.23 7.85 -22.11
CA MET A 1 8.49 6.57 -21.42
C MET A 1 7.66 6.56 -20.15
N LYS A 2 6.58 5.78 -20.07
CA LYS A 2 5.91 5.54 -18.78
C LYS A 2 6.83 4.60 -18.00
N GLN A 3 7.40 5.05 -16.89
CA GLN A 3 8.23 4.19 -16.06
C GLN A 3 7.37 3.01 -15.58
N ASP A 4 7.81 1.78 -15.85
CA ASP A 4 7.09 0.57 -15.43
C ASP A 4 7.08 0.38 -13.91
N LEU A 5 7.85 1.18 -13.17
CA LEU A 5 7.95 1.19 -11.71
C LEU A 5 7.82 2.64 -11.21
N PRO A 6 7.15 2.85 -10.06
CA PRO A 6 7.18 4.14 -9.39
C PRO A 6 8.59 4.48 -8.91
N GLN A 7 8.88 5.75 -8.62
CA GLN A 7 10.12 6.11 -7.96
C GLN A 7 9.94 6.13 -6.44
N VAL A 8 11.03 5.93 -5.72
CA VAL A 8 11.04 6.13 -4.27
C VAL A 8 10.67 7.58 -3.98
N GLY A 9 9.63 7.78 -3.18
CA GLY A 9 9.09 9.09 -2.84
C GLY A 9 7.80 9.45 -3.57
N ASP A 10 7.43 8.73 -4.64
CA ASP A 10 6.20 9.00 -5.38
C ASP A 10 4.95 8.65 -4.56
N LEU A 11 3.90 9.44 -4.79
CA LEU A 11 2.56 9.15 -4.29
C LEU A 11 1.81 8.37 -5.36
N VAL A 12 1.32 7.20 -4.99
CA VAL A 12 0.62 6.28 -5.89
C VAL A 12 -0.73 5.90 -5.30
N VAL A 13 -1.74 5.77 -6.16
CA VAL A 13 -3.05 5.27 -5.74
C VAL A 13 -3.02 3.74 -5.77
N VAL A 14 -3.34 3.13 -4.63
CA VAL A 14 -3.37 1.68 -4.48
C VAL A 14 -4.73 1.21 -4.01
N THR A 15 -5.15 0.06 -4.53
CA THR A 15 -6.34 -0.64 -4.06
C THR A 15 -5.90 -1.78 -3.14
N VAL A 16 -6.33 -1.77 -1.89
CA VAL A 16 -6.07 -2.84 -0.94
C VAL A 16 -6.76 -4.12 -1.40
N ARG A 17 -5.99 -5.19 -1.60
CA ARG A 17 -6.49 -6.49 -2.05
C ARG A 17 -6.74 -7.45 -0.90
N GLU A 18 -5.82 -7.48 0.06
CA GLU A 18 -5.86 -8.41 1.18
C GLU A 18 -5.25 -7.75 2.41
N VAL A 19 -5.90 -7.87 3.56
CA VAL A 19 -5.41 -7.34 4.84
C VAL A 19 -5.03 -8.49 5.77
N LYS A 20 -3.74 -8.59 6.11
CA LYS A 20 -3.18 -9.57 7.05
C LYS A 20 -2.78 -8.90 8.35
N ASN A 21 -2.62 -9.70 9.41
CA ASN A 21 -2.27 -9.17 10.74
C ASN A 21 -0.92 -8.43 10.78
N PHE A 22 0.00 -8.74 9.87
CA PHE A 22 1.33 -8.13 9.80
C PHE A 22 1.47 -7.06 8.70
N GLY A 23 0.44 -6.83 7.89
CA GLY A 23 0.49 -5.91 6.76
C GLY A 23 -0.65 -6.09 5.78
N ALA A 24 -0.69 -5.26 4.75
CA ALA A 24 -1.70 -5.34 3.70
C ALA A 24 -1.04 -5.48 2.33
N LYS A 25 -1.64 -6.30 1.48
CA LYS A 25 -1.33 -6.34 0.06
C LYS A 25 -2.22 -5.33 -0.65
N ALA A 26 -1.62 -4.48 -1.45
CA ALA A 26 -2.32 -3.54 -2.29
C ALA A 26 -1.86 -3.69 -3.75
N SER A 27 -2.69 -3.28 -4.69
CA SER A 27 -2.38 -3.30 -6.11
C SER A 27 -2.36 -1.87 -6.63
N LEU A 28 -1.28 -1.51 -7.32
CA LEU A 28 -1.09 -0.21 -7.94
C LEU A 28 -1.81 -0.20 -9.30
N GLU A 29 -2.99 0.43 -9.38
CA GLU A 29 -3.76 0.51 -10.63
C GLU A 29 -3.02 1.30 -11.71
N GLU A 30 -2.27 2.33 -11.32
CA GLU A 30 -1.52 3.20 -12.24
C GLU A 30 -0.32 2.48 -12.91
N TYR A 31 0.18 1.40 -12.29
CA TYR A 31 1.37 0.67 -12.72
C TYR A 31 1.04 -0.76 -13.17
N LYS A 32 0.01 -0.90 -14.03
CA LYS A 32 -0.44 -2.19 -14.59
C LYS A 32 -0.86 -3.22 -13.53
N GLY A 33 -1.38 -2.77 -12.39
CA GLY A 33 -1.84 -3.67 -11.33
C GLY A 33 -0.71 -4.33 -10.55
N LYS A 34 0.50 -3.75 -10.55
CA LYS A 34 1.63 -4.26 -9.75
C LYS A 34 1.24 -4.45 -8.29
N GLU A 35 1.81 -5.47 -7.68
CA GLU A 35 1.60 -5.76 -6.26
C GLU A 35 2.52 -4.88 -5.40
N GLY A 36 1.94 -4.23 -4.41
CA GLY A 36 2.61 -3.49 -3.35
C GLY A 36 2.31 -4.14 -2.00
N PHE A 37 3.27 -4.05 -1.10
CA PHE A 37 3.12 -4.54 0.26
C PHE A 37 3.27 -3.38 1.24
N ILE A 38 2.30 -3.24 2.14
CA ILE A 38 2.28 -2.24 3.19
C ILE A 38 2.51 -2.95 4.51
N HIS A 39 3.64 -2.68 5.14
CA HIS A 39 3.95 -3.27 6.45
C HIS A 39 3.19 -2.52 7.56
N ILE A 40 2.71 -3.25 8.59
CA ILE A 40 1.95 -2.64 9.69
C ILE A 40 2.71 -1.52 10.42
N ALA A 41 4.04 -1.62 10.49
CA ALA A 41 4.89 -0.58 11.08
C ALA A 41 4.87 0.75 10.31
N GLU A 42 4.58 0.71 9.00
CA GLU A 42 4.48 1.90 8.15
C GLU A 42 3.07 2.51 8.16
N VAL A 43 2.07 1.76 8.62
CA VAL A 43 0.68 2.22 8.69
C VAL A 43 0.48 3.23 9.81
N ALA A 44 1.16 3.05 10.96
CA ALA A 44 1.11 3.98 12.06
C ALA A 44 2.41 3.95 12.87
N ARG A 45 2.85 5.14 13.34
CA ARG A 45 4.05 5.31 14.20
C ARG A 45 3.86 4.83 15.66
N GLY A 46 2.81 4.06 15.94
CA GLY A 46 2.42 3.66 17.29
C GLY A 46 1.89 2.23 17.32
N TRP A 47 1.36 1.82 18.48
CA TRP A 47 0.81 0.47 18.62
C TRP A 47 -0.51 0.33 17.84
N VAL A 48 -0.49 -0.53 16.83
CA VAL A 48 -1.68 -0.88 16.04
C VAL A 48 -2.34 -2.11 16.64
N LYS A 49 -3.53 -1.94 17.24
CA LYS A 49 -4.31 -3.06 17.78
C LYS A 49 -4.95 -3.89 16.67
N TYR A 50 -5.50 -3.24 15.65
CA TYR A 50 -6.10 -3.88 14.48
C TYR A 50 -5.75 -3.09 13.21
N ILE A 51 -5.08 -3.74 12.25
CA ILE A 51 -4.80 -3.13 10.94
C ILE A 51 -6.07 -2.82 10.14
N ARG A 52 -7.17 -3.52 10.44
CA ARG A 52 -8.46 -3.41 9.76
C ARG A 52 -9.17 -2.07 10.00
N ASP A 53 -8.80 -1.36 11.07
CA ASP A 53 -9.26 0.02 11.31
C ASP A 53 -8.62 1.02 10.34
N TYR A 54 -7.41 0.72 9.86
CA TYR A 54 -6.65 1.59 8.97
C TYR A 54 -6.84 1.23 7.49
N LEU A 55 -6.86 -0.07 7.18
CA LEU A 55 -6.94 -0.59 5.82
C LEU A 55 -8.08 -1.59 5.71
N ARG A 56 -8.96 -1.39 4.73
CA ARG A 56 -10.04 -2.31 4.39
C ARG A 56 -9.83 -2.92 3.02
N GLU A 57 -10.23 -4.19 2.86
CA GLU A 57 -10.20 -4.86 1.57
C GLU A 57 -11.11 -4.14 0.56
N GLY A 58 -10.60 -3.89 -0.65
CA GLY A 58 -11.28 -3.11 -1.69
C GLY A 58 -11.19 -1.59 -1.52
N GLN A 59 -10.59 -1.08 -0.44
CA GLN A 59 -10.40 0.35 -0.25
C GLN A 59 -9.31 0.90 -1.20
N LYS A 60 -9.61 2.03 -1.85
CA LYS A 60 -8.62 2.83 -2.56
C LYS A 60 -7.99 3.82 -1.59
N THR A 61 -6.67 3.83 -1.51
CA THR A 61 -5.91 4.76 -0.66
C THR A 61 -4.68 5.27 -1.41
N VAL A 62 -4.16 6.42 -0.97
CA VAL A 62 -2.93 6.99 -1.51
C VAL A 62 -1.79 6.58 -0.60
N CYS A 63 -0.75 5.96 -1.17
CA CYS A 63 0.44 5.55 -0.44
C CYS A 63 1.69 6.19 -1.05
N LYS A 64 2.70 6.41 -0.20
CA LYS A 64 4.02 6.83 -0.64
C LYS A 64 4.90 5.61 -0.86
N VAL A 65 5.61 5.57 -1.98
CA VAL A 65 6.57 4.52 -2.28
C VAL A 65 7.83 4.75 -1.47
N LEU A 66 8.15 3.80 -0.58
CA LEU A 66 9.36 3.86 0.26
C LEU A 66 10.54 3.13 -0.36
N ASN A 67 10.27 2.10 -1.15
CA ASN A 67 11.28 1.31 -1.85
C ASN A 67 10.65 0.62 -3.07
N VAL A 68 11.46 0.29 -4.08
CA VAL A 68 11.08 -0.39 -5.33
C VAL A 68 11.95 -1.61 -5.57
#